data_AF-A0A2D9TQE9-F1
#
_entry.id   AF-A0A2D9TQE9-F1
#
_cell.length_a   1.000
_cell.length_b   1.000
_cell.length_c   1.000
_cell.angle_alpha   90.00
_cell.angle_beta   90.00
_cell.angle_gamma   90.00
#
_symmetry.space_group_name_H-M   'P 1'
#
loop_
_entity.id
_entity.type
_entity.pdbx_description
1 polymer ?
#
loop_
_entity_poly.entity_id
_entity_poly.type
_entity_poly.pdbx_seq_one_letter_code
_entity_poly.pdbx_strand_id
1 'polypeptide(L)' 'MPPLVQTEGTSLPNLIWEWRLKTAHRWLSSDVGNDISIAEIAFRIGFKSPAHFSRLFKKVYKVTPREFRAHRG' A
#
# COMPACT_ATOMS: atom_id res chain seq x y z
N MET A 1 20.76 -11.44 26.76
CA MET A 1 20.84 -11.85 25.34
C MET A 1 19.47 -12.30 24.89
N PRO A 2 18.76 -11.53 24.04
CA PRO A 2 17.57 -12.02 23.35
C PRO A 2 17.99 -12.91 22.17
N PRO A 3 17.18 -13.93 21.81
CA PRO A 3 17.52 -14.91 20.80
C PRO A 3 17.53 -14.29 19.40
N LEU A 4 18.49 -14.74 18.61
CA LEU A 4 18.72 -14.38 17.22
C LEU A 4 17.45 -14.65 16.42
N VAL A 5 16.82 -13.58 15.92
CA VAL A 5 15.73 -13.68 14.94
C VAL A 5 16.25 -14.49 13.76
N GLN A 6 15.62 -15.63 13.53
CA GLN A 6 15.84 -16.45 12.35
C GLN A 6 15.42 -15.62 11.15
N THR A 7 16.40 -15.27 10.33
CA THR A 7 16.25 -14.51 9.10
C THR A 7 15.64 -15.40 8.02
N GLU A 8 14.34 -15.65 8.10
CA GLU A 8 13.58 -16.26 7.01
C GLU A 8 12.75 -15.17 6.30
N GLY A 9 13.23 -14.75 5.12
CA GLY A 9 12.36 -14.29 4.02
C GLY A 9 11.88 -12.84 3.96
N THR A 10 12.05 -11.98 4.98
CA THR A 10 11.64 -10.57 4.84
C THR A 10 12.77 -9.73 4.25
N SER A 11 13.02 -9.85 2.94
CA SER A 11 13.89 -8.90 2.24
C SER A 11 13.41 -7.48 2.52
N LEU A 12 14.31 -6.54 2.84
CA LEU A 12 14.00 -5.13 3.12
C LEU A 12 12.97 -4.49 2.15
N PRO A 13 12.95 -4.82 0.84
CA PRO A 13 11.89 -4.37 -0.06
C PRO A 13 10.47 -4.77 0.37
N ASN A 14 10.26 -5.97 0.92
CA ASN A 14 8.95 -6.44 1.38
C ASN A 14 8.44 -5.61 2.56
N LEU A 15 9.28 -5.35 3.57
CA LEU A 15 8.92 -4.51 4.72
C LEU A 15 8.54 -3.08 4.29
N ILE A 16 9.28 -2.53 3.33
CA ILE A 16 9.02 -1.19 2.79
C ILE A 16 7.71 -1.16 2.00
N TRP A 17 7.43 -2.16 1.18
CA TRP A 17 6.18 -2.23 0.42
C TRP A 17 4.96 -2.47 1.30
N GLU A 18 5.07 -3.31 2.33
CA GLU A 18 4.00 -3.52 3.30
C GLU A 18 3.62 -2.24 4.04
N TRP A 19 4.62 -1.49 4.52
CA TRP A 19 4.37 -0.22 5.19
C TRP A 19 3.72 0.81 4.24
N ARG A 20 4.20 0.88 2.99
CA ARG A 20 3.63 1.76 1.97
C ARG A 20 2.18 1.41 1.64
N LEU A 21 1.87 0.12 1.53
CA LEU A 21 0.53 -0.38 1.27
C LEU A 21 -0.43 -0.09 2.44
N LYS A 22 0.02 -0.26 3.69
CA LYS A 22 -0.75 0.15 4.88
C LYS A 22 -1.03 1.65 4.90
N THR A 23 -0.04 2.48 4.58
CA THR A 23 -0.22 3.94 4.46
C THR A 23 -1.22 4.28 3.36
N ALA A 24 -1.11 3.63 2.19
CA ALA A 24 -2.06 3.79 1.10
C ALA A 24 -3.48 3.44 1.53
N HIS A 25 -3.67 2.31 2.23
CA HIS A 25 -4.96 1.89 2.74
C HIS A 25 -5.57 2.93 3.69
N ARG A 26 -4.78 3.51 4.60
CA ARG A 26 -5.24 4.58 5.50
C ARG A 26 -5.69 5.82 4.74
N TRP A 27 -4.92 6.25 3.74
CA TRP A 27 -5.26 7.42 2.93
C TRP A 27 -6.49 7.13 2.04
N LEU A 28 -6.53 5.94 1.46
CA LEU A 28 -7.70 5.41 0.77
C LEU A 28 -8.86 5.08 1.70
N SER A 29 -8.75 5.29 3.02
CA SER A 29 -9.82 5.20 4.04
C SER A 29 -10.21 6.55 4.68
N SER A 30 -9.47 7.65 4.46
CA SER A 30 -9.78 8.98 5.00
C SER A 30 -10.45 9.93 4.00
N ASP A 31 -11.21 10.93 4.47
CA ASP A 31 -11.83 11.98 3.63
C ASP A 31 -10.78 12.76 2.83
N VAL A 32 -9.63 13.06 3.44
CA VAL A 32 -8.49 13.74 2.80
C VAL A 32 -7.99 12.97 1.57
N GLY A 33 -8.12 11.64 1.54
CA GLY A 33 -7.72 10.85 0.38
C GLY A 33 -8.74 10.86 -0.76
N ASN A 34 -9.94 11.45 -0.58
CA ASN A 34 -10.96 11.51 -1.62
C ASN A 34 -10.61 12.58 -2.67
N ASP A 35 -10.06 13.71 -2.22
CA ASP A 35 -9.57 14.80 -3.09
C ASP A 35 -8.26 14.45 -3.82
N ILE A 36 -7.57 13.40 -3.37
CA ILE A 36 -6.28 12.98 -3.94
C ILE A 36 -6.52 11.83 -4.92
N SER A 37 -5.99 11.93 -6.14
CA SER A 37 -6.09 10.83 -7.11
C SER A 37 -5.33 9.58 -6.64
N ILE A 38 -5.77 8.40 -7.07
CA ILE A 38 -5.07 7.13 -6.78
C ILE A 38 -3.60 7.17 -7.24
N ALA A 39 -3.34 7.85 -8.37
CA ALA A 39 -2.00 8.03 -8.91
C ALA A 39 -1.11 8.87 -7.98
N GLU A 40 -1.64 9.99 -7.47
CA GLU A 40 -0.94 10.85 -6.53
C GLU A 40 -0.64 10.14 -5.21
N ILE A 41 -1.56 9.33 -4.69
CA ILE A 41 -1.31 8.47 -3.52
C ILE A 41 -0.14 7.51 -3.80
N ALA A 42 -0.12 6.88 -4.98
CA ALA A 42 0.95 5.97 -5.36
C ALA A 42 2.32 6.66 -5.38
N PHE A 43 2.39 7.88 -5.93
CA PHE A 43 3.63 8.66 -5.96
C PHE A 43 4.08 9.10 -4.57
N ARG A 44 3.16 9.57 -3.71
CA ARG A 44 3.48 10.03 -2.35
C ARG A 44 3.99 8.94 -1.42
N ILE A 45 3.49 7.71 -1.58
CA ILE A 45 4.03 6.54 -0.86
C ILE A 45 5.24 5.92 -1.58
N GLY A 46 5.74 6.58 -2.64
CA GLY A 46 7.01 6.31 -3.30
C GLY A 46 6.99 5.25 -4.41
N PHE A 47 5.84 4.87 -4.95
CA PHE A 47 5.81 4.05 -6.17
C PHE A 47 6.19 4.89 -7.38
N LYS A 48 7.04 4.33 -8.25
CA LYS A 48 7.40 4.94 -9.53
C LYS A 48 6.28 4.89 -10.56
N SER A 49 5.29 4.02 -10.37
CA SER A 49 4.19 3.82 -11.31
C SER A 49 2.88 3.48 -10.57
N PRO A 50 1.79 4.22 -10.81
CA PRO A 50 0.46 3.91 -10.28
C PRO A 50 -0.06 2.53 -10.70
N ALA A 51 0.32 2.04 -11.87
CA ALA A 51 -0.04 0.71 -12.35
C ALA A 51 0.64 -0.39 -11.52
N HIS A 52 1.92 -0.19 -11.16
CA HIS A 52 2.64 -1.11 -10.29
C HIS A 52 2.04 -1.15 -8.89
N PHE A 53 1.74 0.03 -8.32
CA PHE A 53 1.02 0.15 -7.06
C PHE A 53 -0.31 -0.61 -7.09
N SER A 54 -1.15 -0.38 -8.10
CA SER A 54 -2.48 -0.99 -8.19
C SER A 54 -2.42 -2.52 -8.25
N ARG A 55 -1.45 -3.09 -8.97
CA ARG A 55 -1.24 -4.54 -9.02
C ARG A 55 -0.82 -5.10 -7.66
N LEU A 56 0.12 -4.45 -6.97
CA LEU A 56 0.57 -4.86 -5.65
C LEU A 56 -0.52 -4.73 -4.59
N PHE A 57 -1.25 -3.61 -4.60
CA PHE A 57 -2.37 -3.37 -3.69
C PHE A 57 -3.45 -4.44 -3.88
N LYS A 58 -3.84 -4.75 -5.12
CA LYS A 58 -4.78 -5.84 -5.41
C LYS A 58 -4.26 -7.21 -5.00
N LYS A 59 -2.96 -7.49 -5.16
CA LYS A 59 -2.37 -8.77 -4.73
C LYS A 59 -2.53 -8.99 -3.22
N VAL A 60 -2.33 -7.93 -2.45
CA VAL A 60 -2.37 -7.94 -0.97
C VAL A 60 -3.80 -7.84 -0.44
N TYR A 61 -4.57 -6.83 -0.85
CA TYR A 61 -5.92 -6.55 -0.33
C TYR A 61 -7.06 -7.19 -1.13
N LYS A 62 -6.76 -7.92 -2.21
CA LYS A 62 -7.70 -8.60 -3.12
C LYS A 62 -8.66 -7.69 -3.89
N VAL A 63 -8.67 -6.39 -3.61
CA VAL A 63 -9.41 -5.34 -4.33
C VAL A 63 -8.46 -4.29 -4.87
N THR A 64 -8.84 -3.61 -5.96
CA THR A 64 -8.06 -2.48 -6.48
C THR A 64 -8.21 -1.25 -5.57
N PRO A 65 -7.25 -0.31 -5.58
CA PRO A 65 -7.37 0.95 -4.86
C PRO A 65 -8.64 1.75 -5.20
N ARG A 66 -9.09 1.68 -6.46
CA ARG A 66 -10.31 2.35 -6.94
C ARG A 66 -11.57 1.68 -6.38
N GLU A 67 -11.66 0.36 -6.44
CA GLU A 67 -12.76 -0.41 -5.84
C GLU A 67 -12.81 -0.15 -4.33
N PHE A 68 -11.66 -0.23 -3.64
CA PHE A 68 -11.58 0.05 -2.22
C PHE A 68 -12.09 1.44 -1.84
N ARG A 69 -11.78 2.46 -2.64
CA ARG A 69 -12.32 3.83 -2.46
C ARG A 69 -13.83 3.88 -2.73
N ALA A 70 -14.31 3.22 -3.77
CA ALA A 70 -15.72 3.23 -4.16
C ALA A 70 -16.61 2.46 -3.17
N HIS A 71 -16.07 1.43 -2.51
CA HIS A 71 -16.76 0.62 -1.51
C HIS A 71 -16.74 1.23 -0.10
N ARG A 72 -16.33 2.49 0.06
CA ARG A 72 -16.60 3.25 1.30
C ARG A 72 -18.07 3.71 1.39
N GLY A 73 -19.00 2.79 1.12
CA GLY A 73 -20.42 2.96 1.39
C GLY A 73 -20.71 2.58 2.83
#